data_AF-A0A966J3L3-F1
#
_entry.id   AF-A0A966J3L3-F1
#
_cell.length_a   1.000
_cell.length_b   1.000
_cell.length_c   1.000
_cell.angle_alpha   90.00
_cell.angle_beta   90.00
_cell.angle_gamma   90.00
#
_symmetry.space_group_name_H-M   'P 1'
#
loop_
_entity.id
_entity.type
_entity.pdbx_description
1 polymer ?
#
loop_
_entity_poly.entity_id
_entity_poly.type
_entity_poly.pdbx_seq_one_letter_code
_entity_poly.pdbx_strand_id
1 'polypeptide(L)'
;MVVLAILSTGAIISAMQDYRGGRNALVEQRAFAVAEYGLNAAISDWDRSRNLPPPTGMAIGAIDSSNVFVAETDTAKVFIQRLTDNTFWVRSVGRASIGNEQLESQRMTNMVVRIAYPTINPGGAFTTAGNVHVQGSAEITGRNTNPSGWTHCANIAGRDTFAIAVAPGRSVDIQKPDLITGGINADPAAGDSNTYIRYGTESWNSLVAAADITLPGGSYGPEPVGTATSCDYGRTMNWGEPLRLSSGGDVHTAGCHDYFPIIYINGTATLSRGRGQGVLLVNGDVRTVGNFQWYGLIIARDDIVKGAGTFDLWGSAVIRNANVNSDNAIVGNSNVQWSKCAVESALRGSAMLTRTKERSWTQLY
;
A
#
# COMPACT_ATOMS: atom_id res chain seq x y z
N MET A 1 -78.14 5.44 -4.54
CA MET A 1 -77.31 4.78 -3.51
C MET A 1 -76.20 3.92 -4.12
N VAL A 2 -76.45 3.09 -5.13
CA VAL A 2 -75.43 2.19 -5.73
C VAL A 2 -74.26 2.94 -6.39
N VAL A 3 -74.52 4.02 -7.13
CA VAL A 3 -73.45 4.81 -7.80
C VAL A 3 -72.51 5.51 -6.80
N LEU A 4 -73.05 6.00 -5.68
CA LEU A 4 -72.25 6.61 -4.61
C LEU A 4 -71.37 5.57 -3.89
N ALA A 5 -71.86 4.33 -3.73
CA ALA A 5 -71.08 3.24 -3.13
C ALA A 5 -69.94 2.75 -4.04
N ILE A 6 -70.13 2.78 -5.36
CA ILE A 6 -69.07 2.41 -6.32
C ILE A 6 -67.97 3.48 -6.37
N LEU A 7 -68.35 4.76 -6.36
CA LEU A 7 -67.40 5.88 -6.36
C LEU A 7 -66.58 5.96 -5.06
N SER A 8 -67.21 5.76 -3.90
CA SER A 8 -66.48 5.73 -2.63
C SER A 8 -65.53 4.54 -2.53
N THR A 9 -65.94 3.36 -3.02
CA THR A 9 -65.07 2.17 -3.06
C THR A 9 -63.88 2.37 -4.02
N GLY A 10 -64.11 2.96 -5.20
CA GLY A 10 -63.05 3.27 -6.16
C GLY A 10 -62.00 4.25 -5.62
N ALA A 11 -62.45 5.30 -4.92
CA ALA A 11 -61.55 6.26 -4.27
C ALA A 11 -60.70 5.62 -3.16
N ILE A 12 -61.29 4.73 -2.36
CA ILE A 12 -60.56 4.00 -1.30
C ILE A 12 -59.53 3.03 -1.90
N ILE A 13 -59.88 2.30 -2.96
CA ILE A 13 -58.94 1.40 -3.64
C ILE A 13 -57.77 2.18 -4.27
N SER A 14 -58.04 3.31 -4.93
CA SER A 14 -56.99 4.19 -5.48
C SER A 14 -56.07 4.72 -4.39
N ALA A 15 -56.63 5.23 -3.28
CA ALA A 15 -55.85 5.72 -2.15
C ALA A 15 -54.99 4.62 -1.50
N MET A 16 -55.48 3.37 -1.44
CA MET A 16 -54.70 2.22 -0.97
C MET A 16 -53.56 1.85 -1.93
N GLN A 17 -53.77 1.99 -3.25
CA GLN A 17 -52.71 1.77 -4.24
C GLN A 17 -51.63 2.84 -4.14
N ASP A 18 -52.00 4.11 -4.03
CA ASP A 18 -51.06 5.22 -3.87
C ASP A 18 -50.26 5.13 -2.56
N TYR A 19 -50.92 4.74 -1.47
CA TYR A 19 -50.25 4.53 -0.18
C TYR A 19 -49.23 3.37 -0.26
N ARG A 20 -49.59 2.25 -0.92
CA ARG A 20 -48.66 1.13 -1.13
C ARG A 20 -47.52 1.51 -2.07
N GLY A 21 -47.79 2.23 -3.15
CA GLY A 21 -46.80 2.72 -4.10
C GLY A 21 -45.79 3.67 -3.43
N GLY A 22 -46.27 4.65 -2.68
CA GLY A 22 -45.43 5.59 -1.95
C GLY A 22 -44.59 4.91 -0.86
N ARG A 23 -45.17 3.96 -0.12
CA ARG A 23 -44.43 3.21 0.90
C ARG A 23 -43.36 2.32 0.27
N ASN A 24 -43.66 1.61 -0.81
CA ASN A 24 -42.68 0.79 -1.53
C ASN A 24 -41.54 1.65 -2.10
N ALA A 25 -41.87 2.77 -2.75
CA ALA A 25 -40.87 3.70 -3.26
C ALA A 25 -39.93 4.22 -2.16
N LEU A 26 -40.46 4.48 -0.96
CA LEU A 26 -39.65 4.88 0.20
C LEU A 26 -38.71 3.76 0.68
N VAL A 27 -39.17 2.51 0.80
CA VAL A 27 -38.29 1.38 1.20
C VAL A 27 -37.23 1.13 0.14
N GLU A 28 -37.59 1.24 -1.14
CA GLU A 28 -36.65 1.10 -2.25
C GLU A 28 -35.58 2.18 -2.24
N GLN A 29 -35.95 3.44 -2.02
CA GLN A 29 -34.97 4.54 -1.88
C GLN A 29 -34.06 4.34 -0.67
N ARG A 30 -34.61 3.88 0.46
CA ARG A 30 -33.79 3.54 1.65
C ARG A 30 -32.83 2.41 1.36
N ALA A 31 -33.28 1.31 0.76
CA ALA A 31 -32.42 0.18 0.39
C ALA A 31 -31.30 0.60 -0.57
N PHE A 32 -31.60 1.51 -1.51
CA PHE A 32 -30.61 2.09 -2.42
C PHE A 32 -29.57 2.94 -1.66
N ALA A 33 -30.02 3.85 -0.78
CA ALA A 33 -29.12 4.66 0.04
C ALA A 33 -28.22 3.80 0.96
N VAL A 34 -28.75 2.71 1.51
CA VAL A 34 -28.00 1.74 2.30
C VAL A 34 -26.96 1.01 1.45
N ALA A 35 -27.30 0.62 0.21
CA ALA A 35 -26.36 0.02 -0.73
C ALA A 35 -25.21 0.99 -1.06
N GLU A 36 -25.53 2.25 -1.39
CA GLU A 36 -24.52 3.30 -1.64
C GLU A 36 -23.64 3.58 -0.43
N TYR A 37 -24.23 3.60 0.78
CA TYR A 37 -23.47 3.77 2.02
C TYR A 37 -22.46 2.63 2.20
N GLY A 38 -22.90 1.37 2.08
CA GLY A 38 -22.00 0.21 2.18
C GLY A 38 -20.86 0.25 1.15
N LEU A 39 -21.17 0.69 -0.07
CA LEU A 39 -20.18 0.85 -1.13
C LEU A 39 -19.15 1.94 -0.79
N ASN A 40 -19.59 3.12 -0.34
CA ASN A 40 -18.68 4.21 0.03
C ASN A 40 -17.87 3.89 1.30
N ALA A 41 -18.48 3.23 2.29
CA ALA A 41 -17.81 2.81 3.52
C ALA A 41 -16.65 1.84 3.21
N ALA A 42 -16.88 0.85 2.35
CA ALA A 42 -15.85 -0.12 1.96
C ALA A 42 -14.67 0.50 1.19
N ILE A 43 -14.88 1.59 0.46
CA ILE A 43 -13.80 2.34 -0.21
C ILE A 43 -13.04 3.19 0.81
N SER A 44 -13.78 3.86 1.71
CA SER A 44 -13.20 4.76 2.69
C SER A 44 -12.35 4.02 3.72
N ASP A 45 -12.79 2.82 4.12
CA ASP A 45 -12.10 1.94 5.07
C ASP A 45 -11.45 0.76 4.33
N TRP A 46 -10.79 1.06 3.21
CA TRP A 46 -10.17 0.01 2.40
C TRP A 46 -9.00 -0.64 3.14
N ASP A 47 -9.15 -1.94 3.43
CA ASP A 47 -8.04 -2.76 3.92
C ASP A 47 -7.02 -3.02 2.79
N ARG A 48 -5.82 -2.45 2.96
CA ARG A 48 -4.72 -2.56 1.99
C ARG A 48 -4.08 -3.94 1.96
N SER A 49 -4.31 -4.80 2.96
CA SER A 49 -3.85 -6.20 2.93
C SER A 49 -4.37 -6.93 1.68
N ARG A 50 -5.58 -6.57 1.21
CA ARG A 50 -6.20 -7.10 -0.02
C ARG A 50 -5.40 -6.82 -1.29
N ASN A 51 -4.56 -5.79 -1.29
CA ASN A 51 -3.75 -5.42 -2.46
C ASN A 51 -2.60 -6.41 -2.72
N LEU A 52 -2.20 -7.17 -1.71
CA LEU A 52 -1.10 -8.12 -1.79
C LEU A 52 -1.55 -9.39 -2.55
N PRO A 53 -0.62 -10.10 -3.22
CA PRO A 53 -0.91 -11.42 -3.76
C PRO A 53 -1.09 -12.46 -2.64
N PRO A 54 -1.75 -13.60 -2.93
CA PRO A 54 -1.88 -14.69 -1.97
C PRO A 54 -0.50 -15.26 -1.58
N PRO A 55 -0.36 -15.91 -0.41
CA PRO A 55 -1.40 -16.23 0.57
C PRO A 55 -1.73 -15.11 1.58
N THR A 56 -0.96 -14.01 1.59
CA THR A 56 -1.14 -12.89 2.52
C THR A 56 -2.29 -11.98 2.12
N GLY A 57 -2.43 -11.69 0.82
CA GLY A 57 -3.55 -10.92 0.31
C GLY A 57 -4.54 -11.73 -0.53
N MET A 58 -5.26 -11.03 -1.40
CA MET A 58 -6.42 -11.57 -2.10
C MET A 58 -6.01 -12.17 -3.45
N ALA A 59 -6.38 -13.42 -3.75
CA ALA A 59 -6.14 -14.03 -5.06
C ALA A 59 -7.02 -13.41 -6.14
N ILE A 60 -6.56 -13.40 -7.40
CA ILE A 60 -7.40 -13.01 -8.54
C ILE A 60 -8.60 -13.97 -8.61
N GLY A 61 -9.80 -13.42 -8.69
CA GLY A 61 -11.06 -14.16 -8.67
C GLY A 61 -11.60 -14.48 -7.26
N ALA A 62 -10.81 -14.29 -6.20
CA ALA A 62 -11.31 -14.46 -4.83
C ALA A 62 -12.42 -13.44 -4.54
N ILE A 63 -13.28 -13.75 -3.56
CA ILE A 63 -14.34 -12.87 -3.09
C ILE A 63 -14.23 -12.76 -1.58
N ASP A 64 -14.09 -11.54 -1.08
CA ASP A 64 -14.21 -11.20 0.32
C ASP A 64 -15.59 -10.55 0.56
N SER A 65 -16.19 -10.76 1.72
CA SER A 65 -17.48 -10.15 2.03
C SER A 65 -17.57 -9.69 3.48
N SER A 66 -18.13 -8.51 3.67
CA SER A 66 -18.35 -7.91 4.98
C SER A 66 -19.76 -7.37 5.11
N ASN A 67 -20.26 -7.29 6.34
CA ASN A 67 -21.53 -6.64 6.64
C ASN A 67 -21.24 -5.24 7.18
N VAL A 68 -21.96 -4.24 6.67
CA VAL A 68 -21.93 -2.85 7.12
C VAL A 68 -23.30 -2.52 7.70
N PHE A 69 -23.30 -2.07 8.94
CA PHE A 69 -24.51 -1.68 9.66
C PHE A 69 -24.66 -0.16 9.59
N VAL A 70 -25.84 0.33 9.20
CA VAL A 70 -26.07 1.77 8.98
C VAL A 70 -26.87 2.38 10.14
N ALA A 71 -28.09 1.89 10.37
CA ALA A 71 -28.96 2.29 11.48
C ALA A 71 -30.11 1.29 11.66
N GLU A 72 -30.72 1.25 12.86
CA GLU A 72 -32.03 0.65 13.21
C GLU A 72 -32.59 -0.37 12.20
N THR A 73 -31.93 -1.55 12.09
CA THR A 73 -32.29 -2.72 11.26
C THR A 73 -31.86 -2.75 9.79
N ASP A 74 -31.40 -1.63 9.21
CA ASP A 74 -30.91 -1.59 7.83
C ASP A 74 -29.48 -2.14 7.74
N THR A 75 -29.23 -3.00 6.75
CA THR A 75 -27.94 -3.67 6.57
C THR A 75 -27.46 -3.60 5.13
N ALA A 76 -26.17 -3.41 4.94
CA ALA A 76 -25.52 -3.57 3.65
C ALA A 76 -24.57 -4.76 3.71
N LYS A 77 -24.63 -5.65 2.73
CA LYS A 77 -23.62 -6.70 2.53
C LYS A 77 -22.74 -6.33 1.35
N VAL A 78 -21.46 -6.12 1.64
CA VAL A 78 -20.46 -5.76 0.63
C VAL A 78 -19.71 -7.01 0.21
N PHE A 79 -19.49 -7.15 -1.09
CA PHE A 79 -18.66 -8.16 -1.72
C PHE A 79 -17.56 -7.45 -2.49
N ILE A 80 -16.32 -7.83 -2.24
CA ILE A 80 -15.14 -7.33 -2.93
C ILE A 80 -14.60 -8.51 -3.70
N GLN A 81 -14.44 -8.37 -5.01
CA GLN A 81 -13.82 -9.37 -5.88
C GLN A 81 -12.58 -8.78 -6.54
N ARG A 82 -11.45 -9.47 -6.46
CA ARG A 82 -10.24 -9.07 -7.20
C ARG A 82 -10.37 -9.51 -8.65
N LEU A 83 -10.39 -8.56 -9.58
CA LEU A 83 -10.54 -8.84 -11.02
C LEU A 83 -9.19 -9.05 -11.71
N THR A 84 -8.21 -8.21 -11.37
CA THR A 84 -6.85 -8.25 -11.91
C THR A 84 -5.86 -7.94 -10.79
N ASP A 85 -4.58 -7.80 -11.12
CA ASP A 85 -3.58 -7.39 -10.14
C ASP A 85 -3.91 -6.07 -9.44
N ASN A 86 -4.50 -5.13 -10.16
CA ASN A 86 -4.69 -3.76 -9.70
C ASN A 86 -6.16 -3.31 -9.69
N THR A 87 -7.11 -4.18 -10.00
CA THR A 87 -8.53 -3.81 -10.16
C THR A 87 -9.43 -4.71 -9.31
N PHE A 88 -10.39 -4.09 -8.63
CA PHE A 88 -11.37 -4.75 -7.80
C PHE A 88 -12.78 -4.34 -8.22
N TRP A 89 -13.70 -5.28 -8.10
CA TRP A 89 -15.13 -5.05 -8.20
C TRP A 89 -15.73 -5.05 -6.80
N VAL A 90 -16.37 -3.95 -6.44
CA VAL A 90 -17.06 -3.77 -5.17
C VAL A 90 -18.55 -3.76 -5.44
N ARG A 91 -19.26 -4.71 -4.84
CA ARG A 91 -20.71 -4.84 -4.92
C ARG A 91 -21.29 -4.68 -3.53
N SER A 92 -22.23 -3.77 -3.36
CA SER A 92 -22.97 -3.58 -2.11
C SER A 92 -24.44 -3.91 -2.32
N VAL A 93 -24.98 -4.76 -1.46
CA VAL A 93 -26.40 -5.13 -1.43
C VAL A 93 -27.02 -4.51 -0.17
N GLY A 94 -27.79 -3.46 -0.37
CA GLY A 94 -28.52 -2.77 0.69
C GLY A 94 -29.89 -3.38 0.91
N ARG A 95 -30.22 -3.58 2.20
CA ARG A 95 -31.47 -4.13 2.69
C ARG A 95 -32.09 -3.10 3.63
N ALA A 96 -33.32 -2.71 3.32
CA ALA A 96 -34.07 -1.81 4.19
C ALA A 96 -35.46 -2.37 4.47
N SER A 97 -35.94 -2.15 5.69
CA SER A 97 -37.29 -2.56 6.11
C SER A 97 -38.00 -1.42 6.87
N ILE A 98 -39.34 -1.48 6.94
CA ILE A 98 -40.14 -0.59 7.80
C ILE A 98 -40.69 -1.41 8.97
N GLY A 99 -39.80 -1.91 9.84
CA GLY A 99 -40.17 -2.62 11.07
C GLY A 99 -40.87 -3.97 10.85
N ASN A 100 -40.82 -4.51 9.63
CA ASN A 100 -41.32 -5.83 9.27
C ASN A 100 -40.42 -6.41 8.19
N GLU A 101 -39.71 -7.50 8.50
CA GLU A 101 -38.79 -8.20 7.60
C GLU A 101 -39.49 -8.74 6.33
N GLN A 102 -40.81 -8.97 6.38
CA GLN A 102 -41.60 -9.41 5.22
C GLN A 102 -41.82 -8.31 4.17
N LEU A 103 -41.51 -7.05 4.49
CA LEU A 103 -41.61 -5.89 3.60
C LEU A 103 -40.22 -5.32 3.28
N GLU A 104 -39.19 -6.17 3.32
CA GLU A 104 -37.82 -5.79 2.98
C GLU A 104 -37.68 -5.48 1.48
N SER A 105 -37.05 -4.36 1.16
CA SER A 105 -36.58 -4.07 -0.20
C SER A 105 -35.07 -4.30 -0.28
N GLN A 106 -34.63 -4.84 -1.40
CA GLN A 106 -33.21 -5.03 -1.70
C GLN A 106 -32.82 -4.20 -2.93
N ARG A 107 -31.66 -3.56 -2.84
CA ARG A 107 -31.05 -2.81 -3.94
C ARG A 107 -29.57 -3.11 -4.00
N MET A 108 -29.03 -3.18 -5.22
CA MET A 108 -27.63 -3.49 -5.45
C MET A 108 -26.95 -2.34 -6.20
N THR A 109 -25.81 -1.93 -5.68
CA THR A 109 -24.91 -0.97 -6.33
C THR A 109 -23.55 -1.60 -6.53
N ASN A 110 -22.96 -1.36 -7.69
CA ASN A 110 -21.69 -1.97 -8.09
C ASN A 110 -20.71 -0.88 -8.50
N MET A 111 -19.43 -1.08 -8.24
CA MET A 111 -18.37 -0.17 -8.68
C MET A 111 -17.08 -0.91 -8.99
N VAL A 112 -16.37 -0.46 -10.02
CA VAL A 112 -15.01 -0.92 -10.32
C VAL A 112 -14.00 0.11 -9.84
N VAL A 113 -13.05 -0.33 -9.02
CA VAL A 113 -11.96 0.49 -8.48
C VAL A 113 -10.62 -0.05 -8.92
N ARG A 114 -9.64 0.85 -8.94
CA ARG A 114 -8.25 0.52 -9.25
C ARG A 114 -7.36 0.95 -8.10
N ILE A 115 -6.29 0.22 -7.83
CA ILE A 115 -5.22 0.66 -6.95
C ILE A 115 -4.37 1.73 -7.67
N ALA A 116 -4.18 2.89 -7.03
CA ALA A 116 -3.22 3.90 -7.44
C ALA A 116 -1.80 3.43 -7.13
N TYR A 117 -1.25 2.61 -8.01
CA TYR A 117 0.06 2.00 -7.87
C TYR A 117 1.15 2.94 -8.44
N PRO A 118 2.03 3.52 -7.60
CA PRO A 118 3.12 4.35 -8.10
C PRO A 118 4.07 3.50 -8.93
N THR A 119 4.37 3.96 -10.14
CA THR A 119 5.30 3.26 -11.03
C THR A 119 6.71 3.72 -10.72
N ILE A 120 7.35 3.04 -9.77
CA ILE A 120 8.76 3.27 -9.41
C ILE A 120 9.56 2.10 -9.93
N ASN A 121 10.43 2.36 -10.89
CA ASN A 121 11.34 1.36 -11.46
C ASN A 121 12.77 1.78 -11.14
N PRO A 122 13.33 1.32 -10.00
CA PRO A 122 14.73 1.56 -9.69
C PRO A 122 15.63 0.94 -10.77
N GLY A 123 16.68 1.66 -11.18
CA GLY A 123 17.67 1.17 -12.14
C GLY A 123 18.57 0.06 -11.56
N GLY A 124 18.56 -0.13 -10.23
CA GLY A 124 19.30 -1.16 -9.53
C GLY A 124 18.86 -1.34 -8.08
N ALA A 125 19.53 -2.23 -7.35
CA ALA A 125 19.38 -2.36 -5.90
C ALA A 125 19.67 -1.02 -5.21
N PHE A 126 20.66 -0.29 -5.74
CA PHE A 126 20.99 1.06 -5.35
C PHE A 126 20.99 1.98 -6.57
N THR A 127 20.17 3.03 -6.59
CA THR A 127 20.07 3.99 -7.69
C THR A 127 20.38 5.39 -7.20
N THR A 128 21.34 6.11 -7.79
CA THR A 128 21.67 7.49 -7.36
C THR A 128 22.15 8.44 -8.46
N ALA A 129 21.90 9.74 -8.29
CA ALA A 129 22.38 10.78 -9.22
C ALA A 129 23.81 11.26 -8.93
N GLY A 130 24.36 10.90 -7.76
CA GLY A 130 25.68 11.33 -7.30
C GLY A 130 26.74 10.22 -7.35
N ASN A 131 27.91 10.49 -6.79
CA ASN A 131 28.97 9.48 -6.67
C ASN A 131 28.63 8.46 -5.58
N VAL A 132 29.28 7.30 -5.64
CA VAL A 132 29.12 6.21 -4.68
C VAL A 132 30.48 5.72 -4.21
N HIS A 133 30.65 5.64 -2.90
CA HIS A 133 31.80 5.00 -2.26
C HIS A 133 31.33 3.79 -1.47
N VAL A 134 31.85 2.61 -1.82
CA VAL A 134 31.59 1.35 -1.14
C VAL A 134 32.87 0.87 -0.47
N GLN A 135 32.88 0.88 0.86
CA GLN A 135 34.07 0.56 1.66
C GLN A 135 33.78 -0.53 2.73
N GLY A 136 34.83 -1.21 3.18
CA GLY A 136 34.73 -2.29 4.17
C GLY A 136 34.36 -3.62 3.53
N SER A 137 33.30 -4.25 4.04
CA SER A 137 32.78 -5.53 3.56
C SER A 137 31.30 -5.42 3.20
N ALA A 138 30.91 -4.28 2.61
CA ALA A 138 29.56 -4.06 2.14
C ALA A 138 29.28 -4.90 0.89
N GLU A 139 28.21 -5.68 0.93
CA GLU A 139 27.70 -6.49 -0.17
C GLU A 139 26.51 -5.76 -0.82
N ILE A 140 26.55 -5.63 -2.15
CA ILE A 140 25.45 -5.05 -2.93
C ILE A 140 25.16 -5.99 -4.08
N THR A 141 23.96 -6.55 -4.12
CA THR A 141 23.55 -7.51 -5.14
C THR A 141 22.30 -7.06 -5.86
N GLY A 142 22.40 -7.01 -7.19
CA GLY A 142 21.27 -6.87 -8.11
C GLY A 142 20.54 -8.19 -8.38
N ARG A 143 21.02 -9.32 -7.83
CA ARG A 143 20.33 -10.60 -7.96
C ARG A 143 19.04 -10.58 -7.14
N ASN A 144 17.92 -10.89 -7.79
CA ASN A 144 16.62 -10.90 -7.14
C ASN A 144 16.56 -12.00 -6.09
N THR A 145 16.54 -11.58 -4.83
CA THR A 145 16.44 -12.46 -3.68
C THR A 145 15.17 -12.14 -2.92
N ASN A 146 14.35 -13.16 -2.68
CA ASN A 146 13.15 -13.00 -1.87
C ASN A 146 13.53 -13.06 -0.38
N PRO A 147 12.98 -12.17 0.47
CA PRO A 147 13.13 -12.27 1.90
C PRO A 147 12.73 -13.65 2.43
N SER A 148 13.42 -14.12 3.46
CA SER A 148 13.13 -15.41 4.06
C SER A 148 11.69 -15.46 4.59
N GLY A 149 10.97 -16.54 4.26
CA GLY A 149 9.59 -16.76 4.70
C GLY A 149 8.52 -15.94 3.96
N TRP A 150 8.87 -15.08 3.01
CA TRP A 150 7.89 -14.37 2.18
C TRP A 150 7.37 -15.29 1.06
N THR A 151 6.36 -16.08 1.37
CA THR A 151 5.80 -17.08 0.44
C THR A 151 4.99 -16.46 -0.71
N HIS A 152 4.40 -15.28 -0.50
CA HIS A 152 3.64 -14.56 -1.52
C HIS A 152 4.50 -14.08 -2.70
N CYS A 153 5.83 -14.03 -2.51
CA CYS A 153 6.77 -13.69 -3.58
C CYS A 153 6.72 -14.66 -4.78
N ALA A 154 6.24 -15.89 -4.60
CA ALA A 154 6.06 -16.83 -5.71
C ALA A 154 5.09 -16.31 -6.78
N ASN A 155 4.18 -15.40 -6.40
CA ASN A 155 3.20 -14.78 -7.29
C ASN A 155 3.68 -13.44 -7.88
N ILE A 156 4.92 -13.03 -7.57
CA ILE A 156 5.54 -11.82 -8.11
C ILE A 156 6.70 -12.27 -9.00
N ALA A 157 6.59 -12.03 -10.31
CA ALA A 157 7.61 -12.43 -11.26
C ALA A 157 8.94 -11.70 -10.97
N GLY A 158 9.88 -12.38 -10.32
CA GLY A 158 11.22 -11.87 -10.01
C GLY A 158 12.07 -11.68 -11.26
N ARG A 159 12.92 -10.66 -11.25
CA ARG A 159 13.96 -10.46 -12.27
C ARG A 159 15.16 -9.78 -11.63
N ASP A 160 16.35 -10.25 -11.97
CA ASP A 160 17.60 -9.58 -11.60
C ASP A 160 17.68 -8.18 -12.19
N THR A 161 18.43 -7.32 -11.51
CA THR A 161 18.72 -5.93 -11.90
C THR A 161 20.21 -5.64 -11.67
N PHE A 162 20.63 -4.40 -11.88
CA PHE A 162 21.99 -3.97 -11.56
C PHE A 162 22.19 -3.82 -10.04
N ALA A 163 23.41 -4.03 -9.55
CA ALA A 163 23.71 -3.75 -8.14
C ALA A 163 23.60 -2.24 -7.87
N ILE A 164 24.26 -1.46 -8.72
CA ILE A 164 24.36 -0.01 -8.59
C ILE A 164 24.01 0.62 -9.94
N ALA A 165 23.07 1.55 -9.94
CA ALA A 165 22.77 2.43 -11.07
C ALA A 165 23.14 3.88 -10.70
N VAL A 166 24.03 4.49 -11.47
CA VAL A 166 24.47 5.88 -11.24
C VAL A 166 24.20 6.75 -12.45
N ALA A 167 24.06 8.06 -12.24
CA ALA A 167 24.00 9.01 -13.34
C ALA A 167 25.28 8.94 -14.21
N PRO A 168 25.18 9.13 -15.54
CA PRO A 168 26.34 9.13 -16.41
C PRO A 168 27.39 10.17 -15.99
N GLY A 169 28.66 9.77 -15.95
CA GLY A 169 29.78 10.64 -15.55
C GLY A 169 30.05 10.71 -14.05
N ARG A 170 29.32 9.97 -13.21
CA ARG A 170 29.60 9.83 -11.77
C ARG A 170 30.59 8.70 -11.49
N SER A 171 31.39 8.86 -10.44
CA SER A 171 32.35 7.85 -10.01
C SER A 171 31.71 6.85 -9.05
N VAL A 172 32.09 5.58 -9.20
CA VAL A 172 31.78 4.51 -8.25
C VAL A 172 33.10 3.93 -7.78
N ASP A 173 33.47 4.20 -6.53
CA ASP A 173 34.66 3.63 -5.89
C ASP A 173 34.25 2.46 -5.02
N ILE A 174 34.87 1.30 -5.24
CA ILE A 174 34.53 0.06 -4.54
C ILE A 174 35.82 -0.60 -4.06
N GLN A 175 35.95 -0.72 -2.73
CA GLN A 175 37.11 -1.34 -2.11
C GLN A 175 37.20 -2.85 -2.37
N LYS A 176 36.05 -3.55 -2.41
CA LYS A 176 35.94 -5.00 -2.64
C LYS A 176 34.94 -5.33 -3.75
N PRO A 177 35.35 -5.25 -5.03
CA PRO A 177 34.45 -5.44 -6.17
C PRO A 177 33.78 -6.82 -6.23
N ASP A 178 34.40 -7.83 -5.64
CA ASP A 178 33.92 -9.20 -5.48
C ASP A 178 32.64 -9.33 -4.64
N LEU A 179 32.35 -8.33 -3.79
CA LEU A 179 31.10 -8.25 -3.03
C LEU A 179 29.96 -7.54 -3.79
N ILE A 180 30.20 -7.14 -5.05
CA ILE A 180 29.21 -6.46 -5.89
C ILE A 180 28.75 -7.41 -7.00
N THR A 181 27.51 -7.90 -6.89
CA THR A 181 26.94 -8.87 -7.83
C THR A 181 25.86 -8.24 -8.69
N GLY A 182 25.96 -8.35 -10.02
CA GLY A 182 25.00 -7.73 -10.97
C GLY A 182 25.51 -6.46 -11.64
N GLY A 183 26.72 -6.02 -11.28
CA GLY A 183 27.44 -4.95 -11.98
C GLY A 183 26.91 -3.54 -11.73
N ILE A 184 27.56 -2.58 -12.38
CA ILE A 184 27.26 -1.15 -12.28
C ILE A 184 26.71 -0.70 -13.63
N ASN A 185 25.63 0.07 -13.61
CA ASN A 185 25.04 0.68 -14.80
C ASN A 185 25.11 2.20 -14.72
N ALA A 186 25.57 2.84 -15.80
CA ALA A 186 25.44 4.27 -15.99
C ALA A 186 24.09 4.56 -16.63
N ASP A 187 23.08 4.86 -15.81
CA ASP A 187 21.70 5.02 -16.23
C ASP A 187 21.33 6.51 -16.38
N PRO A 188 21.02 7.00 -17.59
CA PRO A 188 20.54 8.36 -17.79
C PRO A 188 19.33 8.72 -16.92
N ALA A 189 18.46 7.75 -16.58
CA ALA A 189 17.33 7.98 -15.69
C ALA A 189 17.79 8.33 -14.27
N ALA A 190 18.92 7.80 -13.79
CA ALA A 190 19.49 8.20 -12.50
C ALA A 190 19.99 9.65 -12.50
N GLY A 191 20.30 10.23 -13.68
CA GLY A 191 20.61 11.66 -13.82
C GLY A 191 19.38 12.56 -13.93
N ASP A 192 18.20 12.01 -14.21
CA ASP A 192 16.97 12.80 -14.35
C ASP A 192 16.33 13.06 -12.98
N SER A 193 16.16 14.34 -12.66
CA SER A 193 15.43 14.79 -11.48
C SER A 193 14.01 14.22 -11.36
N ASN A 194 13.35 13.89 -12.49
CA ASN A 194 12.01 13.30 -12.48
C ASN A 194 11.98 11.91 -11.85
N THR A 195 13.07 11.14 -11.92
CA THR A 195 13.19 9.82 -11.28
C THR A 195 12.96 9.87 -9.77
N TYR A 196 13.18 11.04 -9.16
CA TYR A 196 13.08 11.27 -7.72
C TYR A 196 11.85 12.10 -7.32
N ILE A 197 11.00 12.46 -8.29
CA ILE A 197 9.88 13.39 -8.08
C ILE A 197 8.58 12.86 -8.69
N ARG A 198 8.65 12.05 -9.75
CA ARG A 198 7.49 11.53 -10.49
C ARG A 198 7.53 10.01 -10.56
N TYR A 199 6.40 9.39 -10.25
CA TYR A 199 6.25 7.94 -10.09
C TYR A 199 5.03 7.45 -10.88
N GLY A 200 5.02 7.73 -12.19
CA GLY A 200 3.86 7.53 -13.05
C GLY A 200 2.84 8.66 -12.87
N THR A 201 1.64 8.34 -12.36
CA THR A 201 0.60 9.34 -12.03
C THR A 201 0.81 10.00 -10.67
N GLU A 202 1.65 9.39 -9.83
CA GLU A 202 1.99 9.91 -8.51
C GLU A 202 3.25 10.79 -8.55
N SER A 203 3.43 11.62 -7.54
CA SER A 203 4.59 12.47 -7.33
C SER A 203 5.09 12.38 -5.90
N TRP A 204 6.27 12.90 -5.63
CA TRP A 204 6.77 13.06 -4.26
C TRP A 204 5.72 13.69 -3.34
N ASN A 205 5.08 14.78 -3.78
CA ASN A 205 4.10 15.49 -2.98
C ASN A 205 2.83 14.66 -2.74
N SER A 206 2.38 13.86 -3.71
CA SER A 206 1.21 13.01 -3.51
C SER A 206 1.52 11.83 -2.59
N LEU A 207 2.73 11.25 -2.67
CA LEU A 207 3.17 10.23 -1.72
C LEU A 207 3.35 10.78 -0.30
N VAL A 208 3.88 12.00 -0.15
CA VAL A 208 3.98 12.69 1.15
C VAL A 208 2.59 12.97 1.71
N ALA A 209 1.64 13.42 0.88
CA ALA A 209 0.27 13.65 1.32
C ALA A 209 -0.48 12.34 1.68
N ALA A 210 -0.08 11.22 1.08
CA ALA A 210 -0.61 9.89 1.35
C ALA A 210 0.18 9.14 2.44
N ALA A 211 1.15 9.78 3.10
CA ALA A 211 1.96 9.13 4.12
C ALA A 211 1.12 8.69 5.33
N ASP A 212 1.25 7.42 5.71
CA ASP A 212 0.60 6.87 6.91
C ASP A 212 1.26 7.39 8.18
N ILE A 213 2.57 7.58 8.14
CA ILE A 213 3.39 8.04 9.26
C ILE A 213 4.19 9.25 8.81
N THR A 214 4.05 10.37 9.52
CA THR A 214 4.88 11.57 9.30
C THR A 214 5.70 11.85 10.55
N LEU A 215 7.02 11.98 10.38
CA LEU A 215 7.98 12.21 11.46
C LEU A 215 8.88 13.41 11.13
N PRO A 216 9.37 14.14 12.14
CA PRO A 216 10.40 15.16 11.93
C PRO A 216 11.77 14.52 11.61
N GLY A 217 12.80 15.30 11.26
CA GLY A 217 14.18 14.80 11.27
C GLY A 217 14.58 14.33 12.67
N GLY A 218 15.30 13.21 12.78
CA GLY A 218 15.61 12.61 14.07
C GLY A 218 16.26 11.23 14.00
N SER A 219 16.43 10.60 15.18
CA SER A 219 16.93 9.23 15.31
C SER A 219 15.79 8.27 15.64
N TYR A 220 15.74 7.15 14.91
CA TYR A 220 14.63 6.21 14.94
C TYR A 220 15.11 4.78 15.18
N GLY A 221 14.30 4.05 15.93
CA GLY A 221 14.47 2.63 16.21
C GLY A 221 13.11 1.93 16.22
N PRO A 222 12.46 1.78 15.06
CA PRO A 222 11.11 1.24 14.96
C PRO A 222 11.09 -0.26 15.30
N GLU A 223 10.00 -0.69 15.91
CA GLU A 223 9.73 -2.10 16.19
C GLU A 223 8.25 -2.39 15.93
N PRO A 224 7.89 -3.58 15.42
CA PRO A 224 6.51 -3.92 15.12
C PRO A 224 5.67 -4.01 16.39
N VAL A 225 4.50 -3.37 16.42
CA VAL A 225 3.61 -3.34 17.58
C VAL A 225 2.27 -3.98 17.23
N GLY A 226 1.92 -5.06 17.92
CA GLY A 226 0.69 -5.80 17.64
C GLY A 226 0.64 -7.13 18.38
N THR A 227 -0.23 -8.02 17.90
CA THR A 227 -0.40 -9.38 18.39
C THR A 227 -0.15 -10.39 17.26
N ALA A 228 -0.45 -11.67 17.50
CA ALA A 228 -0.41 -12.67 16.45
C ALA A 228 -1.48 -12.46 15.36
N THR A 229 -2.56 -11.73 15.64
CA THR A 229 -3.71 -11.58 14.72
C THR A 229 -4.10 -10.13 14.43
N SER A 230 -3.48 -9.16 15.09
CA SER A 230 -3.78 -7.74 14.89
C SER A 230 -2.52 -6.88 14.88
N CYS A 231 -2.55 -5.79 14.12
CA CYS A 231 -1.50 -4.78 14.11
C CYS A 231 -2.00 -3.47 14.71
N ASP A 232 -1.15 -2.79 15.50
CA ASP A 232 -1.47 -1.47 16.04
C ASP A 232 -1.02 -0.38 15.05
N TYR A 233 -1.91 0.00 14.13
CA TYR A 233 -1.65 1.02 13.10
C TYR A 233 -1.52 2.44 13.67
N GLY A 234 -1.99 2.69 14.90
CA GLY A 234 -1.92 4.01 15.53
C GLY A 234 -0.54 4.37 16.09
N ARG A 235 0.38 3.40 16.14
CA ARG A 235 1.73 3.59 16.69
C ARG A 235 2.68 4.12 15.63
N THR A 236 3.16 5.34 15.84
CA THR A 236 4.12 6.01 14.93
C THR A 236 5.45 5.28 14.74
N MET A 237 5.86 4.42 15.67
CA MET A 237 7.09 3.61 15.59
C MET A 237 6.83 2.16 15.12
N ASN A 238 5.58 1.81 14.79
CA ASN A 238 5.25 0.55 14.16
C ASN A 238 5.39 0.72 12.65
N TRP A 239 6.48 0.24 12.07
CA TRP A 239 6.75 0.32 10.63
C TRP A 239 6.49 -1.02 9.92
N GLY A 240 5.58 -1.83 10.47
CA GLY A 240 5.26 -3.16 9.95
C GLY A 240 6.27 -4.23 10.36
N GLU A 241 5.88 -5.50 10.24
CA GLU A 241 6.73 -6.64 10.58
C GLU A 241 7.25 -7.28 9.29
N PRO A 242 8.56 -7.25 8.99
CA PRO A 242 9.13 -7.97 7.84
C PRO A 242 9.51 -9.42 8.11
N LEU A 243 9.72 -9.83 9.36
CA LEU A 243 10.12 -11.20 9.68
C LEU A 243 8.90 -12.13 9.63
N ARG A 244 9.02 -13.24 8.89
CA ARG A 244 7.96 -14.25 8.75
C ARG A 244 8.26 -15.56 9.50
N LEU A 245 9.50 -15.72 9.94
CA LEU A 245 10.00 -16.89 10.64
C LEU A 245 10.75 -16.42 11.87
N SER A 246 10.52 -17.08 13.00
CA SER A 246 11.35 -16.87 14.19
C SER A 246 12.72 -17.48 13.92
N SER A 247 13.75 -16.64 13.77
CA SER A 247 15.15 -17.08 13.69
C SER A 247 15.95 -16.38 14.79
N GLY A 248 16.81 -17.12 15.48
CA GLY A 248 17.75 -16.52 16.44
C GLY A 248 17.15 -15.97 17.73
N GLY A 249 15.90 -16.29 18.08
CA GLY A 249 15.24 -15.82 19.30
C GLY A 249 14.39 -14.56 19.11
N ASP A 250 14.36 -13.99 17.90
CA ASP A 250 13.50 -12.85 17.59
C ASP A 250 12.03 -13.28 17.51
N VAL A 251 11.20 -12.63 18.34
CA VAL A 251 9.74 -12.76 18.28
C VAL A 251 9.23 -11.83 17.19
N HIS A 252 8.51 -12.39 16.21
CA HIS A 252 7.87 -11.61 15.16
C HIS A 252 6.39 -11.36 15.46
N THR A 253 5.88 -10.21 15.03
CA THR A 253 4.50 -9.78 15.23
C THR A 253 3.66 -10.12 14.00
N ALA A 254 3.10 -11.34 13.96
CA ALA A 254 2.38 -11.86 12.79
C ALA A 254 1.21 -10.98 12.32
N GLY A 255 0.51 -10.32 13.24
CA GLY A 255 -0.58 -9.40 12.89
C GLY A 255 -0.15 -8.22 12.02
N CYS A 256 1.15 -7.88 12.00
CA CYS A 256 1.71 -6.76 11.21
C CYS A 256 2.40 -7.20 9.91
N HIS A 257 2.26 -8.46 9.49
CA HIS A 257 2.90 -8.96 8.26
C HIS A 257 2.43 -8.23 6.99
N ASP A 258 1.19 -7.77 6.96
CA ASP A 258 0.60 -7.11 5.78
C ASP A 258 0.58 -5.59 5.88
N TYR A 259 1.20 -5.03 6.93
CA TYR A 259 1.29 -3.59 7.11
C TYR A 259 2.52 -3.02 6.40
N PHE A 260 2.30 -2.35 5.27
CA PHE A 260 3.34 -1.71 4.45
C PHE A 260 3.10 -0.20 4.37
N PRO A 261 3.39 0.56 5.44
CA PRO A 261 3.13 1.99 5.47
C PRO A 261 4.02 2.78 4.50
N ILE A 262 3.52 3.95 4.09
CA ILE A 262 4.36 5.05 3.60
C ILE A 262 4.81 5.87 4.80
N ILE A 263 6.10 5.88 5.08
CA ILE A 263 6.70 6.69 6.14
C ILE A 263 7.37 7.90 5.50
N TYR A 264 6.98 9.09 5.93
CA TYR A 264 7.60 10.34 5.54
C TYR A 264 8.38 10.95 6.71
N ILE A 265 9.66 11.22 6.49
CA ILE A 265 10.53 11.91 7.44
C ILE A 265 10.90 13.27 6.86
N ASN A 266 10.48 14.35 7.53
CA ASN A 266 10.81 15.71 7.14
C ASN A 266 12.12 16.18 7.79
N GLY A 267 13.23 15.88 7.13
CA GLY A 267 14.59 16.16 7.57
C GLY A 267 15.46 14.90 7.54
N THR A 268 16.70 15.01 8.04
CA THR A 268 17.63 13.88 8.14
C THR A 268 17.09 12.79 9.07
N ALA A 269 17.10 11.54 8.58
CA ALA A 269 16.72 10.35 9.33
C ALA A 269 17.98 9.60 9.78
N THR A 270 18.12 9.32 11.07
CA THR A 270 19.13 8.40 11.59
C THR A 270 18.45 7.10 12.03
N LEU A 271 18.64 6.01 11.29
CA LEU A 271 18.09 4.69 11.58
C LEU A 271 19.12 3.92 12.41
N SER A 272 18.81 3.74 13.70
CA SER A 272 19.79 3.31 14.71
C SER A 272 19.69 1.83 15.12
N ARG A 273 18.47 1.29 15.08
CA ARG A 273 18.18 -0.10 15.44
C ARG A 273 16.80 -0.51 14.92
N GLY A 274 16.48 -1.79 14.99
CA GLY A 274 15.12 -2.27 14.74
C GLY A 274 14.87 -2.62 13.28
N ARG A 275 13.60 -2.70 12.90
CA ARG A 275 13.19 -3.21 11.60
C ARG A 275 11.89 -2.57 11.10
N GLY A 276 11.70 -2.59 9.79
CA GLY A 276 10.45 -2.16 9.18
C GLY A 276 10.32 -2.59 7.72
N GLN A 277 9.14 -2.35 7.16
CA GLN A 277 8.82 -2.62 5.76
C GLN A 277 7.93 -1.51 5.17
N GLY A 278 7.91 -1.40 3.85
CA GLY A 278 7.08 -0.43 3.13
C GLY A 278 7.87 0.58 2.31
N VAL A 279 7.36 1.80 2.21
CA VAL A 279 7.98 2.89 1.46
C VAL A 279 8.49 3.96 2.43
N LEU A 280 9.80 4.19 2.46
CA LEU A 280 10.42 5.22 3.29
C LEU A 280 10.80 6.43 2.44
N LEU A 281 10.19 7.57 2.72
CA LEU A 281 10.44 8.86 2.07
C LEU A 281 11.19 9.77 3.04
N VAL A 282 12.38 10.24 2.66
CA VAL A 282 13.18 11.12 3.51
C VAL A 282 13.50 12.41 2.78
N ASN A 283 13.00 13.53 3.33
CA ASN A 283 13.33 14.88 2.87
C ASN A 283 14.62 15.36 3.53
N GLY A 284 15.71 14.66 3.24
CA GLY A 284 17.02 14.87 3.85
C GLY A 284 17.93 13.67 3.62
N ASP A 285 19.00 13.60 4.41
CA ASP A 285 19.89 12.43 4.42
C ASP A 285 19.26 11.22 5.12
N VAL A 286 19.59 10.03 4.64
CA VAL A 286 19.38 8.77 5.36
C VAL A 286 20.71 8.34 5.98
N ARG A 287 20.76 8.24 7.30
CA ARG A 287 21.91 7.77 8.06
C ARG A 287 21.59 6.48 8.74
N THR A 288 22.36 5.43 8.48
CA THR A 288 22.17 4.13 9.16
C THR A 288 23.30 3.93 10.15
N VAL A 289 22.98 3.83 11.43
CA VAL A 289 23.91 3.53 12.52
C VAL A 289 23.39 2.31 13.27
N GLY A 290 24.25 1.50 13.88
CA GLY A 290 23.82 0.28 14.58
C GLY A 290 23.26 -0.80 13.63
N ASN A 291 22.27 -1.58 14.11
CA ASN A 291 21.73 -2.74 13.42
C ASN A 291 20.28 -2.48 12.97
N PHE A 292 20.10 -2.09 11.72
CA PHE A 292 18.79 -1.76 11.16
C PHE A 292 18.47 -2.60 9.92
N GLN A 293 17.23 -3.06 9.81
CA GLN A 293 16.75 -3.88 8.70
C GLN A 293 15.56 -3.24 8.00
N TRP A 294 15.63 -3.11 6.68
CA TRP A 294 14.54 -2.55 5.87
C TRP A 294 14.12 -3.48 4.74
N TYR A 295 12.81 -3.62 4.56
CA TYR A 295 12.22 -4.45 3.51
C TYR A 295 11.25 -3.62 2.66
N GLY A 296 11.69 -3.21 1.47
CA GLY A 296 10.87 -2.40 0.58
C GLY A 296 11.69 -1.35 -0.16
N LEU A 297 11.14 -0.14 -0.24
CA LEU A 297 11.71 0.95 -1.03
C LEU A 297 12.11 2.12 -0.13
N ILE A 298 13.32 2.63 -0.33
CA ILE A 298 13.79 3.87 0.28
C ILE A 298 13.93 4.92 -0.82
N ILE A 299 13.39 6.12 -0.60
CA ILE A 299 13.57 7.27 -1.47
C ILE A 299 14.08 8.43 -0.62
N ALA A 300 15.31 8.85 -0.87
CA ALA A 300 15.93 9.99 -0.18
C ALA A 300 16.19 11.15 -1.14
N ARG A 301 15.96 12.37 -0.65
CA ARG A 301 16.16 13.61 -1.40
C ARG A 301 17.61 14.07 -1.46
N ASP A 302 18.37 13.80 -0.41
CA ASP A 302 19.78 14.14 -0.34
C ASP A 302 20.59 12.84 -0.40
N ASP A 303 21.40 12.54 0.59
CA ASP A 303 22.36 11.44 0.53
C ASP A 303 21.98 10.26 1.40
N ILE A 304 22.64 9.12 1.17
CA ILE A 304 22.67 8.02 2.12
C ILE A 304 24.09 7.82 2.63
N VAL A 305 24.24 7.90 3.94
CA VAL A 305 25.52 7.80 4.63
C VAL A 305 25.39 6.76 5.72
N LYS A 306 26.09 5.65 5.55
CA LYS A 306 26.18 4.66 6.63
C LYS A 306 27.26 5.06 7.63
N GLY A 307 26.95 4.90 8.92
CA GLY A 307 27.90 4.96 10.02
C GLY A 307 28.31 3.56 10.51
N ALA A 308 28.72 3.45 11.78
CA ALA A 308 29.10 2.17 12.37
C ALA A 308 27.90 1.21 12.52
N GLY A 309 28.08 -0.08 12.27
CA GLY A 309 27.06 -1.14 12.47
C GLY A 309 26.69 -1.94 11.21
N THR A 310 25.58 -2.68 11.30
CA THR A 310 25.02 -3.50 10.22
C THR A 310 23.75 -2.87 9.64
N PHE A 311 23.67 -2.82 8.32
CA PHE A 311 22.47 -2.30 7.63
C PHE A 311 22.10 -3.32 6.57
N ASP A 312 20.93 -3.91 6.73
CA ASP A 312 20.40 -4.87 5.79
C ASP A 312 19.18 -4.28 5.08
N LEU A 313 19.25 -4.23 3.75
CA LEU A 313 18.20 -3.74 2.88
C LEU A 313 17.79 -4.86 1.93
N TRP A 314 16.53 -5.28 2.01
CA TRP A 314 15.89 -6.10 1.00
C TRP A 314 14.92 -5.26 0.18
N GLY A 315 15.29 -4.97 -1.06
CA GLY A 315 14.49 -4.14 -1.96
C GLY A 315 15.36 -3.16 -2.71
N SER A 316 15.09 -1.86 -2.61
CA SER A 316 15.87 -0.86 -3.33
C SER A 316 15.94 0.49 -2.62
N ALA A 317 17.03 1.21 -2.86
CA ALA A 317 17.23 2.59 -2.45
C ALA A 317 17.40 3.49 -3.68
N VAL A 318 16.60 4.56 -3.75
CA VAL A 318 16.62 5.58 -4.81
C VAL A 318 16.98 6.92 -4.19
N ILE A 319 18.20 7.39 -4.44
CA ILE A 319 18.82 8.49 -3.72
C ILE A 319 19.15 9.63 -4.68
N ARG A 320 18.52 10.77 -4.51
CA ARG A 320 18.69 11.89 -5.44
C ARG A 320 20.06 12.54 -5.35
N ASN A 321 20.72 12.54 -4.19
CA ASN A 321 21.96 13.27 -3.95
C ASN A 321 21.81 14.74 -4.43
N ALA A 322 20.85 15.46 -3.85
CA ALA A 322 20.64 16.86 -4.19
C ALA A 322 21.79 17.77 -3.71
N ASN A 323 22.57 17.33 -2.70
CA ASN A 323 23.78 17.99 -2.28
C ASN A 323 25.00 17.40 -3.00
N VAL A 324 25.29 17.91 -4.20
CA VAL A 324 26.37 17.45 -5.10
C VAL A 324 27.80 17.42 -4.51
N ASN A 325 28.02 17.98 -3.33
CA ASN A 325 29.31 17.98 -2.64
C ASN A 325 29.46 16.84 -1.62
N SER A 326 28.39 16.08 -1.37
CA SER A 326 28.41 14.91 -0.51
C SER A 326 28.26 13.64 -1.34
N ASP A 327 29.06 12.65 -1.02
CA ASP A 327 29.05 11.36 -1.69
C ASP A 327 28.18 10.38 -0.92
N ASN A 328 27.54 9.45 -1.64
CA ASN A 328 26.86 8.33 -0.99
C ASN A 328 27.92 7.37 -0.45
N ALA A 329 27.87 7.09 0.85
CA ALA A 329 28.86 6.25 1.51
C ALA A 329 28.20 5.01 2.11
N ILE A 330 28.47 3.85 1.50
CA ILE A 330 28.07 2.54 2.04
C ILE A 330 29.31 1.89 2.63
N VAL A 331 29.45 1.98 3.94
CA VAL A 331 30.66 1.57 4.67
C VAL A 331 30.39 0.40 5.63
N GLY A 332 31.44 -0.33 6.01
CA GLY A 332 31.35 -1.38 7.02
C GLY A 332 30.70 -2.67 6.51
N ASN A 333 29.87 -3.33 7.33
CA ASN A 333 29.17 -4.56 6.97
C ASN A 333 27.72 -4.21 6.60
N SER A 334 27.48 -3.86 5.34
CA SER A 334 26.13 -3.62 4.82
C SER A 334 25.74 -4.72 3.87
N ASN A 335 24.46 -5.04 3.81
CA ASN A 335 23.94 -5.97 2.83
C ASN A 335 22.77 -5.31 2.12
N VAL A 336 22.96 -4.93 0.86
CA VAL A 336 21.91 -4.36 0.01
C VAL A 336 21.54 -5.37 -1.05
N GLN A 337 20.39 -6.00 -0.88
CA GLN A 337 19.89 -7.05 -1.75
C GLN A 337 18.69 -6.56 -2.54
N TRP A 338 18.78 -6.62 -3.87
CA TRP A 338 17.62 -6.42 -4.70
C TRP A 338 16.54 -7.46 -4.38
N SER A 339 15.35 -6.96 -4.10
CA SER A 339 14.17 -7.80 -3.98
C SER A 339 13.00 -7.13 -4.66
N LYS A 340 12.65 -7.64 -5.85
CA LYS A 340 11.44 -7.19 -6.54
C LYS A 340 10.20 -7.48 -5.71
N CYS A 341 10.17 -8.59 -5.00
CA CYS A 341 9.05 -8.92 -4.12
C CYS A 341 8.88 -7.90 -2.98
N ALA A 342 9.97 -7.48 -2.33
CA ALA A 342 9.90 -6.48 -1.27
C ALA A 342 9.41 -5.13 -1.79
N VAL A 343 9.94 -4.67 -2.93
CA VAL A 343 9.53 -3.42 -3.58
C VAL A 343 8.06 -3.46 -4.02
N GLU A 344 7.65 -4.52 -4.71
CA GLU A 344 6.25 -4.69 -5.16
C GLU A 344 5.28 -4.81 -3.97
N SER A 345 5.66 -5.50 -2.90
CA SER A 345 4.82 -5.61 -1.69
C SER A 345 4.68 -4.26 -1.00
N ALA A 346 5.78 -3.49 -0.90
CA ALA A 346 5.75 -2.14 -0.37
C ALA A 346 4.84 -1.22 -1.21
N LEU A 347 4.98 -1.23 -2.54
CA LEU A 347 4.19 -0.39 -3.44
C LEU A 347 2.71 -0.81 -3.48
N ARG A 348 2.38 -2.11 -3.44
CA ARG A 348 0.99 -2.59 -3.42
C ARG A 348 0.32 -2.39 -2.06
N GLY A 349 1.01 -2.72 -0.97
CA GLY A 349 0.49 -2.63 0.39
C GLY A 349 0.35 -1.19 0.90
N SER A 350 1.07 -0.24 0.32
CA SER A 350 0.89 1.19 0.60
C SER A 350 -0.17 1.87 -0.28
N ALA A 351 -0.54 1.27 -1.41
CA ALA A 351 -1.35 1.98 -2.39
C ALA A 351 -2.84 2.09 -1.99
N MET A 352 -3.41 3.25 -2.28
CA MET A 352 -4.81 3.56 -2.02
C MET A 352 -5.69 3.25 -3.24
N LEU A 353 -6.99 3.04 -2.99
CA LEU A 353 -7.96 2.93 -4.07
C LEU A 353 -8.21 4.27 -4.74
N THR A 354 -8.29 4.24 -6.06
CA THR A 354 -8.83 5.32 -6.87
C THR A 354 -10.07 4.83 -7.61
N ARG A 355 -11.07 5.70 -7.73
CA ARG A 355 -12.26 5.43 -8.53
C ARG A 355 -11.85 5.47 -10.01
N THR A 356 -12.41 4.55 -10.79
CA THR A 356 -12.25 4.60 -12.25
C THR A 356 -12.78 5.92 -12.78
N LYS A 357 -12.14 6.48 -13.82
CA LYS A 357 -12.63 7.71 -14.47
C LYS A 357 -14.03 7.42 -15.04
N GLU A 358 -14.96 8.38 -14.92
CA GLU A 358 -16.38 8.33 -15.35
C GLU A 358 -17.35 7.69 -14.33
N ARG A 359 -18.53 7.20 -14.77
CA ARG A 359 -19.54 6.57 -13.89
C ARG A 359 -18.98 5.26 -13.34
N SER A 360 -18.24 5.38 -12.25
CA SER A 360 -17.64 4.24 -11.57
C SER A 360 -18.68 3.29 -11.00
N TRP A 361 -19.94 3.73 -10.82
CA TRP A 361 -21.00 2.95 -10.22
C TRP A 361 -22.27 2.84 -11.09
N THR A 362 -22.94 1.69 -10.98
CA THR A 362 -24.27 1.45 -11.56
C THR A 362 -25.15 0.69 -10.57
N GLN A 363 -26.44 1.01 -10.57
CA GLN A 363 -27.44 0.17 -9.94
C GLN A 363 -27.67 -1.06 -10.83
N LEU A 364 -27.67 -2.25 -10.24
CA LEU A 364 -28.12 -3.49 -10.89
C LEU A 364 -29.35 -4.00 -10.13
N TYR A 365 -30.28 -4.63 -10.84
CA TYR A 365 -31.55 -5.13 -10.28
C TYR A 365 -31.43 -6.57 -9.83
#